data_AF-A0A4V3G6W1-F1
#
_entry.id   AF-A0A4V3G6W1-F1
#
_cell.length_a   1.000
_cell.length_b   1.000
_cell.length_c   1.000
_cell.angle_alpha   90.00
_cell.angle_beta   90.00
_cell.angle_gamma   90.00
#
_symmetry.space_group_name_H-M   'P 1'
#
loop_
_entity.id
_entity.type
_entity.pdbx_description
1 polymer ?
#
loop_
_entity_poly.entity_id
_entity_poly.type
_entity_poly.pdbx_seq_one_letter_code
_entity_poly.pdbx_strand_id
1 'polypeptide(L)'
;MKHKEYGRIDTFRILAALLVIAAHYPVFSSINTTLDYTYTRIIARIAVPFFFVSSAFFLFNNNLKNTQTKDKVFAFMKRNLKYYILCIIIYLPFNFIGGSYKQWSDIHLLLQQFLWNGTFYHLWFFMGSLVGAYVAWLLLKTFNMKSSIFFAGVLYVIGLFGDSYYGFIFQTPIISTLYDGIFFIFESTRNGIFMAPIFFVLGAYIARKIQRNKLVFHMSDLIISAIALLLEGIILYQFHIVRSDIHNTMYISLIPFTYSLFTLLVSKEKPRNIVWRNTSLYMYILHPMIIIAMQKVPLGILGNTIVFYIILCVLSFGISYGLARIQKFNQLINKITS
;
A
#
# COMPACT_ATOMS: atom_id res chain seq x y z
N MET A 1 23.34 0.21 -24.81
CA MET A 1 22.97 1.01 -23.61
C MET A 1 22.87 0.06 -22.42
N LYS A 2 23.66 0.23 -21.35
CA LYS A 2 23.48 -0.56 -20.12
C LYS A 2 22.05 -0.34 -19.59
N HIS A 3 21.31 -1.41 -19.33
CA HIS A 3 20.02 -1.30 -18.68
C HIS A 3 20.24 -0.74 -17.27
N LYS A 4 19.73 0.47 -16.99
CA LYS A 4 19.80 1.05 -15.64
C LYS A 4 19.00 0.19 -14.68
N GLU A 5 19.65 -0.22 -13.60
CA GLU A 5 19.03 -1.01 -12.53
C GLU A 5 18.79 -0.17 -11.28
N TYR A 6 17.64 -0.42 -10.63
CA TYR A 6 17.17 0.36 -9.49
C TYR A 6 17.06 -0.51 -8.22
N GLY A 7 18.12 -1.26 -7.89
CA GLY A 7 18.15 -2.19 -6.77
C GLY A 7 17.95 -1.57 -5.38
N ARG A 8 18.10 -0.25 -5.24
CA ARG A 8 17.74 0.48 -4.00
C ARG A 8 16.24 0.38 -3.70
N ILE A 9 15.39 0.28 -4.74
CA ILE A 9 13.97 0.00 -4.59
C ILE A 9 13.78 -1.38 -3.96
N ASP A 10 14.52 -2.41 -4.42
CA ASP A 10 14.42 -3.76 -3.86
C ASP A 10 14.89 -3.80 -2.39
N THR A 11 15.92 -3.01 -2.02
CA THR A 11 16.32 -2.86 -0.61
C THR A 11 15.22 -2.19 0.22
N PHE A 12 14.65 -1.08 -0.26
CA PHE A 12 13.59 -0.37 0.47
C PHE A 12 12.30 -1.19 0.60
N ARG A 13 12.01 -2.12 -0.32
CA ARG A 13 10.86 -3.03 -0.21
C ARG A 13 10.85 -3.83 1.09
N ILE A 14 12.01 -4.18 1.66
CA ILE A 14 12.06 -4.86 2.96
C ILE A 14 11.67 -3.90 4.08
N LEU A 15 12.20 -2.67 4.08
CA LEU A 15 11.77 -1.65 5.04
C LEU A 15 10.27 -1.36 4.94
N ALA A 16 9.76 -1.23 3.71
CA ALA A 16 8.32 -1.05 3.47
C ALA A 16 7.50 -2.26 3.94
N ALA A 17 7.98 -3.49 3.76
CA ALA A 17 7.30 -4.68 4.27
C ALA A 17 7.26 -4.72 5.80
N LEU A 18 8.32 -4.29 6.49
CA LEU A 18 8.31 -4.13 7.95
C LEU A 18 7.29 -3.06 8.38
N LEU A 19 7.21 -1.94 7.65
CA LEU A 19 6.19 -0.93 7.88
C LEU A 19 4.76 -1.44 7.63
N VAL A 20 4.55 -2.37 6.68
CA VAL A 20 3.24 -3.05 6.55
C VAL A 20 2.91 -3.84 7.82
N ILE A 21 3.87 -4.57 8.38
CA ILE A 21 3.66 -5.30 9.64
C ILE A 21 3.32 -4.31 10.77
N ALA A 22 4.04 -3.20 10.88
CA ALA A 22 3.76 -2.14 11.86
C ALA A 22 2.34 -1.56 11.71
N ALA A 23 1.82 -1.47 10.48
CA ALA A 23 0.47 -0.96 10.23
C ALA A 23 -0.65 -1.88 10.77
N HIS A 24 -0.32 -3.14 11.11
CA HIS A 24 -1.29 -4.18 11.51
C HIS A 24 -1.06 -4.70 12.94
N TYR A 25 -0.15 -4.10 13.70
CA TYR A 25 0.13 -4.48 15.08
C TYR A 25 0.43 -3.24 15.95
N PRO A 26 -0.11 -3.13 17.18
CA PRO A 26 0.10 -1.98 18.05
C PRO A 26 1.50 -2.03 18.71
N VAL A 27 2.51 -1.57 17.98
CA VAL A 27 3.94 -1.71 18.34
C VAL A 27 4.28 -1.06 19.68
N PHE A 28 3.86 0.19 19.91
CA PHE A 28 4.23 1.00 21.07
C PHE A 28 3.07 1.24 22.05
N SER A 29 1.94 0.55 21.90
CA SER A 29 0.76 0.78 22.74
C SER A 29 0.99 0.50 24.22
N SER A 30 1.95 -0.38 24.56
CA SER A 30 2.36 -0.64 25.95
C SER A 30 3.17 0.49 26.59
N ILE A 31 3.67 1.45 25.80
CA ILE A 31 4.45 2.60 26.27
C ILE A 31 3.64 3.88 26.19
N ASN A 32 3.13 4.23 25.00
CA ASN A 32 2.48 5.50 24.76
C ASN A 32 1.59 5.44 23.51
N THR A 33 0.33 5.82 23.65
CA THR A 33 -0.68 5.77 22.58
C THR A 33 -0.38 6.72 21.41
N THR A 34 0.14 7.92 21.69
CA THR A 34 0.55 8.89 20.66
C THR A 34 1.77 8.40 19.89
N LEU A 35 2.74 7.78 20.56
CA LEU A 35 3.89 7.16 19.90
C LEU A 35 3.45 5.99 19.02
N ASP A 36 2.54 5.15 19.52
CA ASP A 36 1.96 4.05 18.75
C ASP A 36 1.24 4.57 17.51
N TYR A 37 0.36 5.55 17.66
CA TYR A 37 -0.33 6.18 16.54
C TYR A 37 0.67 6.76 15.53
N THR A 38 1.69 7.47 16.00
CA THR A 38 2.72 8.06 15.12
C THR A 38 3.42 6.98 14.30
N TYR A 39 3.79 5.86 14.93
CA TYR A 39 4.47 4.79 14.22
C TYR A 39 3.53 4.00 13.28
N THR A 40 2.38 3.54 13.79
CA THR A 40 1.48 2.60 13.10
C THR A 40 0.50 3.29 12.15
N ARG A 41 0.19 4.58 12.36
CA ARG A 41 -0.79 5.36 11.59
C ARG A 41 -0.22 6.56 10.86
N ILE A 42 1.05 6.93 11.06
CA ILE A 42 1.73 7.96 10.25
C ILE A 42 2.90 7.35 9.47
N ILE A 43 3.93 6.86 10.16
CA ILE A 43 5.15 6.34 9.52
C ILE A 43 4.86 5.08 8.69
N ALA A 44 4.11 4.13 9.26
CA ALA A 44 3.76 2.90 8.56
C ALA A 44 2.92 3.14 7.28
N ARG A 45 2.27 4.30 7.15
CA ARG A 45 1.50 4.68 5.94
C ARG A 45 2.36 4.97 4.72
N ILE A 46 3.68 5.08 4.88
CA ILE A 46 4.63 5.20 3.78
C ILE A 46 4.62 3.95 2.88
N ALA A 47 4.37 2.76 3.45
CA ALA A 47 4.59 1.49 2.77
C ALA A 47 3.76 1.33 1.48
N VAL A 48 2.45 1.54 1.56
CA VAL A 48 1.53 1.30 0.44
C VAL A 48 1.76 2.29 -0.72
N PRO A 49 1.84 3.62 -0.50
CA PRO A 49 2.29 4.58 -1.51
C PRO A 49 3.59 4.19 -2.21
N PHE A 50 4.59 3.75 -1.44
CA PHE A 50 5.86 3.29 -2.01
C PHE A 50 5.66 2.10 -2.95
N PHE A 51 4.87 1.08 -2.58
CA PHE A 51 4.60 -0.07 -3.45
C PHE A 51 3.81 0.30 -4.71
N PHE A 52 2.86 1.24 -4.63
CA PHE A 52 2.14 1.77 -5.80
C PHE A 52 3.08 2.51 -6.75
N VAL A 53 3.87 3.46 -6.24
CA VAL A 53 4.86 4.20 -7.05
C VAL A 53 5.88 3.24 -7.65
N SER A 54 6.37 2.26 -6.89
CA SER A 54 7.30 1.24 -7.38
C SER A 54 6.72 0.45 -8.55
N SER A 55 5.47 -0.01 -8.43
CA SER A 55 4.80 -0.77 -9.47
C SER A 55 4.60 0.08 -10.73
N ALA A 56 4.10 1.29 -10.56
CA ALA A 56 3.83 2.23 -11.63
C ALA A 56 5.10 2.68 -12.37
N PHE A 57 6.19 2.91 -11.63
CA PHE A 57 7.47 3.30 -12.18
C PHE A 57 7.97 2.29 -13.23
N PHE A 58 7.86 0.99 -12.93
CA PHE A 58 8.24 -0.07 -13.89
C PHE A 58 7.17 -0.33 -14.94
N LEU A 59 5.89 -0.17 -14.61
CA LEU A 59 4.76 -0.39 -15.52
C LEU A 59 4.73 0.64 -16.66
N PHE A 60 4.96 1.90 -16.32
CA PHE A 60 4.84 3.06 -17.21
C PHE A 60 6.20 3.60 -17.69
N ASN A 61 7.24 2.75 -17.64
CA ASN A 61 8.60 3.10 -18.05
C ASN A 61 8.83 3.23 -19.56
N ASN A 62 7.78 3.15 -20.38
CA ASN A 62 7.82 3.26 -21.85
C ASN A 62 6.74 4.25 -22.33
N ASN A 63 6.67 4.50 -23.64
CA ASN A 63 5.71 5.44 -24.23
C ASN A 63 4.25 5.09 -23.85
N LEU A 64 3.61 5.99 -23.08
CA LEU A 64 2.29 5.77 -22.46
C LEU A 64 1.14 5.58 -23.46
N LYS A 65 1.29 6.11 -24.68
CA LYS A 65 0.26 6.08 -25.73
C LYS A 65 0.33 4.87 -26.65
N ASN A 66 1.29 3.97 -26.44
CA ASN A 66 1.44 2.76 -27.26
C ASN A 66 0.47 1.66 -26.80
N THR A 67 -0.02 0.84 -27.72
CA THR A 67 -0.80 -0.39 -27.44
C THR A 67 -0.06 -1.31 -26.47
N GLN A 68 1.27 -1.35 -26.53
CA GLN A 68 2.12 -2.08 -25.58
C GLN A 68 1.92 -1.68 -24.12
N THR A 69 1.57 -0.41 -23.83
CA THR A 69 1.29 0.02 -22.44
C THR A 69 -0.03 -0.54 -21.94
N LYS A 70 -1.05 -0.65 -22.80
CA LYS A 70 -2.31 -1.32 -22.47
C LYS A 70 -2.03 -2.76 -22.08
N ASP A 71 -1.33 -3.51 -22.93
CA ASP A 71 -1.07 -4.95 -22.70
C ASP A 71 -0.28 -5.18 -21.41
N LYS A 72 0.70 -4.32 -21.11
CA LYS A 72 1.43 -4.35 -19.83
C LYS A 72 0.52 -4.11 -18.62
N VAL A 73 -0.41 -3.14 -18.70
CA VAL A 73 -1.37 -2.87 -17.61
C VAL A 73 -2.29 -4.07 -17.41
N PHE A 74 -2.86 -4.63 -18.48
CA PHE A 74 -3.72 -5.81 -18.37
C PHE A 74 -2.97 -7.04 -17.87
N ALA A 75 -1.72 -7.26 -18.28
CA ALA A 75 -0.87 -8.32 -17.74
C ALA A 75 -0.56 -8.11 -16.25
N PHE A 76 -0.28 -6.87 -15.84
CA PHE A 76 -0.10 -6.51 -14.42
C PHE A 76 -1.37 -6.78 -13.60
N MET A 77 -2.54 -6.39 -14.11
CA MET A 77 -3.83 -6.64 -13.46
C MET A 77 -4.09 -8.15 -13.32
N LYS A 78 -3.93 -8.93 -14.41
CA LYS A 78 -4.10 -10.39 -14.39
C LYS A 78 -3.20 -11.05 -13.35
N ARG A 79 -1.94 -10.62 -13.28
CA ARG A 79 -0.99 -11.14 -12.29
C ARG A 79 -1.40 -10.79 -10.86
N ASN A 80 -1.82 -9.55 -10.58
CA ASN A 80 -2.29 -9.16 -9.24
C ASN A 80 -3.56 -9.90 -8.85
N LEU A 81 -4.49 -10.10 -9.78
CA LEU A 81 -5.71 -10.87 -9.56
C LEU A 81 -5.39 -12.33 -9.20
N LYS A 82 -4.40 -12.94 -9.86
CA LYS A 82 -3.94 -14.30 -9.52
C LYS A 82 -3.33 -14.38 -8.12
N TYR A 83 -2.51 -13.40 -7.72
CA TYR A 83 -2.02 -13.33 -6.34
C TYR A 83 -3.16 -13.15 -5.34
N TYR A 84 -4.13 -12.30 -5.65
CA TYR A 84 -5.29 -12.07 -4.82
C TYR A 84 -6.10 -13.36 -4.60
N ILE A 85 -6.43 -14.09 -5.68
CA ILE A 85 -7.14 -15.38 -5.61
C ILE A 85 -6.32 -16.40 -4.82
N LEU A 86 -5.01 -16.50 -5.07
CA LEU A 86 -4.14 -17.38 -4.30
C LEU A 86 -4.18 -17.05 -2.79
N CYS A 87 -4.14 -15.76 -2.44
CA CYS A 87 -4.23 -15.35 -1.05
C CYS A 87 -5.61 -15.62 -0.45
N ILE A 88 -6.71 -15.41 -1.19
CA ILE A 88 -8.05 -15.79 -0.73
C ILE A 88 -8.07 -17.28 -0.34
N ILE A 89 -7.51 -18.15 -1.19
CA ILE A 89 -7.46 -19.60 -0.91
C ILE A 89 -6.63 -19.88 0.35
N ILE A 90 -5.46 -19.26 0.49
CA ILE A 90 -4.60 -19.42 1.68
C ILE A 90 -5.30 -18.95 2.96
N TYR A 91 -6.04 -17.84 2.88
CA TYR A 91 -6.70 -17.21 4.04
C TYR A 91 -8.11 -17.73 4.33
N LEU A 92 -8.69 -18.54 3.44
CA LEU A 92 -10.02 -19.10 3.59
C LEU A 92 -10.19 -19.87 4.93
N PRO A 93 -9.28 -20.76 5.35
CA PRO A 93 -9.41 -21.44 6.63
C PRO A 93 -9.41 -20.48 7.83
N PHE A 94 -8.62 -19.40 7.75
CA PHE A 94 -8.56 -18.39 8.82
C PHE A 94 -9.86 -17.59 8.94
N ASN A 95 -10.55 -17.36 7.82
CA ASN A 95 -11.87 -16.74 7.83
C ASN A 95 -12.93 -17.61 8.52
N PHE A 96 -12.85 -18.94 8.35
CA PHE A 96 -13.72 -19.88 9.07
C PHE A 96 -13.39 -19.93 10.57
N ILE A 97 -12.11 -20.04 10.92
CA ILE A 97 -11.66 -20.07 12.32
C ILE A 97 -11.98 -18.76 13.05
N GLY A 98 -11.77 -17.62 12.40
CA GLY A 98 -12.05 -16.29 12.96
C GLY A 98 -13.53 -15.89 12.91
N GLY A 99 -14.39 -16.69 12.28
CA GLY A 99 -15.83 -16.42 12.19
C GLY A 99 -16.24 -15.32 11.21
N SER A 100 -15.31 -14.72 10.45
CA SER A 100 -15.62 -13.66 9.48
C SER A 100 -16.53 -14.15 8.35
N TYR A 101 -16.49 -15.45 8.04
CA TYR A 101 -17.37 -16.06 7.04
C TYR A 101 -18.87 -15.86 7.32
N LYS A 102 -19.27 -15.57 8.57
CA LYS A 102 -20.69 -15.34 8.91
C LYS A 102 -21.26 -14.11 8.19
N GLN A 103 -20.42 -13.12 7.90
CA GLN A 103 -20.80 -11.92 7.14
C GLN A 103 -21.14 -12.25 5.68
N TRP A 104 -20.74 -13.41 5.17
CA TRP A 104 -20.98 -13.83 3.78
C TRP A 104 -22.41 -14.32 3.52
N SER A 105 -23.23 -14.41 4.58
CA SER A 105 -24.68 -14.60 4.43
C SER A 105 -25.35 -13.37 3.81
N ASP A 106 -24.75 -12.18 3.97
CA ASP A 106 -25.14 -10.97 3.27
C ASP A 106 -24.38 -10.87 1.94
N ILE A 107 -25.12 -10.95 0.83
CA ILE A 107 -24.56 -10.89 -0.52
C ILE A 107 -23.87 -9.55 -0.81
N HIS A 108 -24.35 -8.45 -0.21
CA HIS A 108 -23.76 -7.13 -0.37
C HIS A 108 -22.37 -7.09 0.26
N LEU A 109 -22.25 -7.52 1.52
CA LEU A 109 -20.97 -7.59 2.22
C LEU A 109 -20.01 -8.58 1.56
N LEU A 110 -20.51 -9.71 1.07
CA LEU A 110 -19.71 -10.68 0.31
C LEU A 110 -19.10 -10.03 -0.94
N LEU A 111 -19.91 -9.35 -1.76
CA LEU A 111 -19.44 -8.66 -2.95
C LEU A 111 -18.46 -7.54 -2.60
N GLN A 112 -18.75 -6.78 -1.55
CA GLN A 112 -17.89 -5.69 -1.08
C GLN A 112 -16.51 -6.19 -0.68
N GLN A 113 -16.43 -7.27 0.10
CA GLN A 113 -15.17 -7.89 0.50
C GLN A 113 -14.41 -8.50 -0.68
N PHE A 114 -15.09 -9.22 -1.57
CA PHE A 114 -14.42 -9.88 -2.69
C PHE A 114 -13.93 -8.90 -3.76
N LEU A 115 -14.66 -7.82 -4.03
CA LEU A 115 -14.34 -6.88 -5.11
C LEU A 115 -13.42 -5.74 -4.66
N TRP A 116 -13.54 -5.27 -3.41
CA TRP A 116 -12.90 -4.02 -2.98
C TRP A 116 -11.97 -4.17 -1.78
N ASN A 117 -12.46 -4.72 -0.66
CA ASN A 117 -11.74 -4.67 0.61
C ASN A 117 -10.77 -5.84 0.82
N GLY A 118 -10.95 -6.92 0.07
CA GLY A 118 -10.28 -8.19 0.34
C GLY A 118 -11.03 -9.02 1.38
N THR A 119 -10.96 -10.35 1.24
CA THR A 119 -11.52 -11.29 2.22
C THR A 119 -10.70 -11.37 3.52
N PHE A 120 -9.60 -10.61 3.62
CA PHE A 120 -8.78 -10.45 4.81
C PHE A 120 -8.17 -9.05 4.80
N TYR A 121 -7.95 -8.45 5.97
CA TYR A 121 -7.68 -7.00 6.13
C TYR A 121 -6.50 -6.43 5.33
N HIS A 122 -5.52 -7.24 4.93
CA HIS A 122 -4.35 -6.78 4.16
C HIS A 122 -4.60 -6.88 2.65
N LEU A 123 -5.50 -7.76 2.21
CA LEU A 123 -5.66 -8.15 0.80
C LEU A 123 -6.20 -7.04 -0.10
N TRP A 124 -6.79 -5.98 0.46
CA TRP A 124 -7.21 -4.80 -0.29
C TRP A 124 -6.10 -4.22 -1.17
N PHE A 125 -4.81 -4.37 -0.80
CA PHE A 125 -3.70 -3.84 -1.58
C PHE A 125 -3.63 -4.42 -3.01
N PHE A 126 -4.02 -5.69 -3.22
CA PHE A 126 -4.03 -6.28 -4.56
C PHE A 126 -5.12 -5.67 -5.45
N MET A 127 -6.34 -5.52 -4.91
CA MET A 127 -7.44 -4.86 -5.62
C MET A 127 -7.15 -3.37 -5.83
N GLY A 128 -6.60 -2.72 -4.81
CA GLY A 128 -6.11 -1.35 -4.88
C GLY A 128 -5.08 -1.14 -5.98
N SER A 129 -4.13 -2.08 -6.12
CA SER A 129 -3.13 -2.06 -7.19
C SER A 129 -3.74 -2.25 -8.57
N LEU A 130 -4.69 -3.18 -8.71
CA LEU A 130 -5.36 -3.48 -9.98
C LEU A 130 -6.18 -2.29 -10.48
N VAL A 131 -7.05 -1.75 -9.62
CA VAL A 131 -7.92 -0.61 -9.95
C VAL A 131 -7.08 0.67 -10.11
N GLY A 132 -6.13 0.90 -9.22
CA GLY A 132 -5.24 2.07 -9.28
C GLY A 132 -4.41 2.13 -10.56
N ALA A 133 -3.86 0.99 -10.99
CA ALA A 133 -3.13 0.89 -12.26
C ALA A 133 -4.04 1.19 -13.46
N TYR A 134 -5.25 0.66 -13.46
CA TYR A 134 -6.21 0.84 -14.54
C TYR A 134 -6.68 2.30 -14.65
N VAL A 135 -7.09 2.91 -13.53
CA VAL A 135 -7.51 4.31 -13.48
C VAL A 135 -6.36 5.24 -13.89
N ALA A 136 -5.15 5.02 -13.37
CA ALA A 136 -3.99 5.81 -13.75
C ALA A 136 -3.68 5.66 -15.26
N TRP A 137 -3.79 4.45 -15.82
CA TRP A 137 -3.64 4.24 -17.26
C TRP A 137 -4.69 5.02 -18.07
N LEU A 138 -5.96 5.00 -17.67
CA LEU A 138 -7.01 5.79 -18.33
C LEU A 138 -6.69 7.29 -18.29
N LEU A 139 -6.29 7.82 -17.12
CA LEU A 139 -5.91 9.23 -16.98
C LEU A 139 -4.72 9.58 -17.89
N LEU A 140 -3.65 8.77 -17.87
CA LEU A 140 -2.43 9.00 -18.65
C LEU A 140 -2.62 8.81 -20.16
N LYS A 141 -3.61 8.01 -20.58
CA LYS A 141 -3.98 7.81 -21.98
C LYS A 141 -4.82 8.98 -22.49
N THR A 142 -5.78 9.44 -21.71
CA THR A 142 -6.77 10.46 -22.10
C THR A 142 -6.21 11.87 -21.98
N PHE A 143 -5.42 12.13 -20.93
CA PHE A 143 -4.96 13.47 -20.58
C PHE A 143 -3.45 13.65 -20.71
N ASN A 144 -2.98 14.90 -20.68
CA ASN A 144 -1.57 15.19 -20.50
C ASN A 144 -1.15 14.90 -19.03
N MET A 145 0.16 14.91 -18.75
CA MET A 145 0.69 14.58 -17.42
C MET A 145 0.19 15.53 -16.31
N LYS A 146 0.08 16.83 -16.58
CA LYS A 146 -0.41 17.80 -15.59
C LYS A 146 -1.87 17.54 -15.24
N SER A 147 -2.71 17.36 -16.26
CA SER A 147 -4.13 17.03 -16.09
C SER A 147 -4.33 15.65 -15.43
N SER A 148 -3.49 14.66 -15.73
CA SER A 148 -3.52 13.35 -15.06
C SER A 148 -3.25 13.46 -13.56
N ILE A 149 -2.25 14.27 -13.17
CA ILE A 149 -1.95 14.56 -11.76
C ILE A 149 -3.13 15.29 -11.11
N PHE A 150 -3.72 16.28 -11.80
CA PHE A 150 -4.87 17.02 -11.29
C PHE A 150 -6.06 16.09 -11.00
N PHE A 151 -6.52 15.30 -11.97
CA PHE A 151 -7.67 14.41 -11.77
C PHE A 151 -7.39 13.31 -10.75
N ALA A 152 -6.18 12.75 -10.71
CA ALA A 152 -5.80 11.80 -9.66
C ALA A 152 -5.74 12.47 -8.27
N GLY A 153 -5.34 13.74 -8.22
CA GLY A 153 -5.36 14.56 -6.99
C GLY A 153 -6.77 14.83 -6.51
N VAL A 154 -7.72 15.11 -7.41
CA VAL A 154 -9.15 15.25 -7.06
C VAL A 154 -9.69 13.97 -6.43
N LEU A 155 -9.41 12.80 -7.03
CA LEU A 155 -9.78 11.51 -6.43
C LEU A 155 -9.17 11.32 -5.03
N TYR A 156 -7.91 11.73 -4.84
CA TYR A 156 -7.23 11.67 -3.54
C TYR A 156 -7.86 12.59 -2.49
N VAL A 157 -8.26 13.80 -2.88
CA VAL A 157 -8.94 14.76 -1.98
C VAL A 157 -10.29 14.24 -1.55
N ILE A 158 -11.08 13.67 -2.46
CA ILE A 158 -12.33 12.95 -2.10
C ILE A 158 -12.00 11.82 -1.11
N GLY A 159 -10.90 11.10 -1.34
CA GLY A 159 -10.46 10.06 -0.44
C GLY A 159 -10.13 10.54 0.98
N LEU A 160 -9.37 11.64 1.09
CA LEU A 160 -8.97 12.27 2.35
C LEU A 160 -10.18 12.66 3.20
N PHE A 161 -11.17 13.30 2.58
CA PHE A 161 -12.37 13.73 3.27
C PHE A 161 -13.24 12.56 3.72
N GLY A 162 -13.16 11.37 3.12
CA GLY A 162 -13.80 10.16 3.66
C GLY A 162 -13.02 9.42 4.75
N ASP A 163 -11.83 9.92 5.13
CA ASP A 163 -10.85 9.24 5.98
C ASP A 163 -10.25 10.24 6.99
N SER A 164 -8.97 10.59 6.91
CA SER A 164 -8.29 11.47 7.89
C SER A 164 -8.87 12.89 8.03
N TYR A 165 -9.63 13.38 7.06
CA TYR A 165 -10.20 14.73 7.05
C TYR A 165 -11.73 14.73 7.27
N TYR A 166 -12.33 13.58 7.56
CA TYR A 166 -13.78 13.44 7.72
C TYR A 166 -14.37 14.36 8.79
N GLY A 167 -13.63 14.61 9.86
CA GLY A 167 -13.97 15.55 10.94
C GLY A 167 -14.31 16.97 10.46
N PHE A 168 -13.83 17.39 9.28
CA PHE A 168 -14.16 18.71 8.73
C PHE A 168 -15.51 18.78 8.01
N ILE A 169 -16.03 17.63 7.55
CA ILE A 169 -17.17 17.61 6.63
C ILE A 169 -18.39 16.87 7.18
N PHE A 170 -18.23 16.04 8.21
CA PHE A 170 -19.31 15.18 8.72
C PHE A 170 -20.53 15.96 9.23
N GLN A 171 -20.34 17.22 9.66
CA GLN A 171 -21.43 18.07 10.14
C GLN A 171 -22.26 18.69 9.01
N THR A 172 -21.87 18.52 7.74
CA THR A 172 -22.59 19.05 6.59
C THR A 172 -23.51 17.98 6.00
N PRO A 173 -24.85 18.08 6.12
CA PRO A 173 -25.77 16.99 5.78
C PRO A 173 -25.64 16.49 4.34
N ILE A 174 -25.55 17.41 3.36
CA ILE A 174 -25.42 17.07 1.94
C ILE A 174 -24.14 16.27 1.67
N ILE A 175 -23.05 16.65 2.33
CA ILE A 175 -21.76 15.98 2.14
C ILE A 175 -21.80 14.59 2.82
N SER A 176 -22.39 14.48 4.01
CA SER A 176 -22.57 13.19 4.69
C SER A 176 -23.30 12.19 3.80
N THR A 177 -24.43 12.58 3.19
CA THR A 177 -25.20 11.68 2.30
C THR A 177 -24.40 11.20 1.09
N LEU A 178 -23.55 12.06 0.50
CA LEU A 178 -22.64 11.64 -0.57
C LEU A 178 -21.65 10.58 -0.09
N TYR A 179 -21.08 10.76 1.10
CA TYR A 179 -20.15 9.79 1.69
C TYR A 179 -20.85 8.51 2.13
N ASP A 180 -22.10 8.56 2.60
CA ASP A 180 -22.90 7.37 2.89
C ASP A 180 -23.08 6.51 1.64
N GLY A 181 -23.32 7.14 0.48
CA GLY A 181 -23.34 6.43 -0.81
C GLY A 181 -21.99 5.81 -1.19
N ILE A 182 -20.88 6.50 -0.90
CA ILE A 182 -19.53 5.93 -1.07
C ILE A 182 -19.35 4.73 -0.14
N PHE A 183 -19.75 4.84 1.14
CA PHE A 183 -19.57 3.80 2.14
C PHE A 183 -20.49 2.59 1.96
N PHE A 184 -21.62 2.78 1.28
CA PHE A 184 -22.44 1.69 0.80
C PHE A 184 -21.69 0.82 -0.22
N ILE A 185 -20.84 1.40 -1.07
CA ILE A 185 -20.09 0.65 -2.09
C ILE A 185 -18.73 0.19 -1.55
N PHE A 186 -18.04 0.99 -0.76
CA PHE A 186 -16.69 0.73 -0.26
C PHE A 186 -16.65 0.84 1.26
N GLU A 187 -15.97 -0.07 1.97
CA GLU A 187 -15.84 0.05 3.44
C GLU A 187 -15.01 1.27 3.85
N SER A 188 -14.08 1.70 2.99
CA SER A 188 -13.25 2.88 3.20
C SER A 188 -12.91 3.55 1.88
N THR A 189 -12.65 4.85 1.93
CA THR A 189 -12.08 5.60 0.80
C THR A 189 -10.59 5.32 0.58
N ARG A 190 -9.90 4.66 1.53
CA ARG A 190 -8.53 4.18 1.33
C ARG A 190 -8.51 2.95 0.42
N ASN A 191 -8.77 3.16 -0.86
CA ASN A 191 -8.99 2.09 -1.84
C ASN A 191 -8.32 2.38 -3.19
N GLY A 192 -8.56 1.49 -4.16
CA GLY A 192 -7.98 1.57 -5.51
C GLY A 192 -8.45 2.74 -6.37
N ILE A 193 -9.56 3.39 -6.02
CA ILE A 193 -10.14 4.50 -6.78
C ILE A 193 -9.67 5.84 -6.20
N PHE A 194 -9.81 6.05 -4.90
CA PHE A 194 -9.50 7.36 -4.32
C PHE A 194 -8.03 7.49 -3.91
N MET A 195 -7.39 6.44 -3.38
CA MET A 195 -6.00 6.51 -2.92
C MET A 195 -4.98 6.16 -4.01
N ALA A 196 -5.15 5.02 -4.67
CA ALA A 196 -4.10 4.46 -5.51
C ALA A 196 -3.71 5.30 -6.75
N PRO A 197 -4.64 5.93 -7.50
CA PRO A 197 -4.30 6.53 -8.80
C PRO A 197 -3.25 7.61 -8.74
N ILE A 198 -3.24 8.47 -7.72
CA ILE A 198 -2.23 9.54 -7.60
C ILE A 198 -0.82 8.97 -7.47
N PHE A 199 -0.64 7.88 -6.73
CA PHE A 199 0.66 7.22 -6.58
C PHE A 199 1.08 6.47 -7.85
N PHE A 200 0.13 5.92 -8.61
CA PHE A 200 0.45 5.36 -9.92
C PHE A 200 0.85 6.43 -10.94
N VAL A 201 0.11 7.54 -11.02
CA VAL A 201 0.48 8.69 -11.86
C VAL A 201 1.82 9.28 -11.44
N LEU A 202 2.12 9.33 -10.13
CA LEU A 202 3.41 9.79 -9.60
C LEU A 202 4.56 8.89 -10.04
N GLY A 203 4.41 7.56 -10.00
CA GLY A 203 5.43 6.64 -10.50
C GLY A 203 5.67 6.79 -12.01
N ALA A 204 4.62 6.99 -12.80
CA ALA A 204 4.73 7.29 -14.23
C ALA A 204 5.44 8.64 -14.49
N TYR A 205 5.16 9.66 -13.65
CA TYR A 205 5.81 10.96 -13.72
C TYR A 205 7.32 10.86 -13.48
N ILE A 206 7.73 10.14 -12.42
CA ILE A 206 9.14 9.92 -12.10
C ILE A 206 9.83 9.15 -13.24
N ALA A 207 9.22 8.07 -13.75
CA ALA A 207 9.78 7.31 -14.87
C ALA A 207 10.05 8.20 -16.10
N ARG A 208 9.11 9.08 -16.45
CA ARG A 208 9.26 10.03 -17.56
C ARG A 208 10.34 11.09 -17.31
N LYS A 209 10.50 11.56 -16.07
CA LYS A 209 11.55 12.50 -15.69
C LYS A 209 12.94 11.88 -15.81
N ILE A 210 13.11 10.62 -15.39
CA ILE A 210 14.37 9.89 -15.54
C ILE A 210 14.74 9.70 -17.00
N GLN A 211 13.81 9.24 -17.85
CA GLN A 211 14.06 9.07 -19.30
C GLN A 211 14.53 10.36 -19.97
N ARG A 212 14.07 11.50 -19.47
CA ARG A 212 14.43 12.83 -19.97
C ARG A 212 15.67 13.42 -19.32
N ASN A 213 16.34 12.71 -18.40
CA ASN A 213 17.43 13.20 -17.56
C ASN A 213 17.06 14.51 -16.81
N LYS A 214 15.79 14.65 -16.39
CA LYS A 214 15.25 15.85 -15.70
C LYS A 214 14.93 15.61 -14.23
N LEU A 215 15.30 14.46 -13.67
CA LEU A 215 15.05 14.15 -12.27
C LEU A 215 16.27 14.58 -11.44
N VAL A 216 16.04 15.45 -10.46
CA VAL A 216 17.05 15.90 -9.51
C VAL A 216 16.53 15.61 -8.11
N PHE A 217 17.42 15.12 -7.24
CA PHE A 217 17.10 14.82 -5.85
C PHE A 217 17.66 15.91 -4.94
N HIS A 218 16.84 16.41 -4.01
CA HIS A 218 17.26 17.29 -2.93
C HIS A 218 16.89 16.67 -1.57
N MET A 219 17.86 16.58 -0.65
CA MET A 219 17.60 16.06 0.70
C MET A 219 16.63 16.95 1.49
N SER A 220 16.64 18.27 1.23
CA SER A 220 15.70 19.23 1.83
C SER A 220 14.25 18.83 1.56
N ASP A 221 13.91 18.43 0.33
CA ASP A 221 12.55 18.06 -0.05
C ASP A 221 12.07 16.83 0.73
N LEU A 222 12.97 15.87 0.98
CA LEU A 222 12.65 14.70 1.79
C LEU A 222 12.46 15.05 3.27
N ILE A 223 13.34 15.89 3.83
CA ILE A 223 13.25 16.30 5.25
C ILE A 223 11.98 17.13 5.48
N ILE A 224 11.72 18.13 4.64
CA ILE A 224 10.56 19.01 4.76
C ILE A 224 9.27 18.20 4.64
N SER A 225 9.18 17.31 3.64
CA SER A 225 7.98 16.47 3.46
C SER A 225 7.80 15.43 4.58
N ALA A 226 8.90 14.93 5.18
CA ALA A 226 8.83 14.04 6.34
C ALA A 226 8.31 14.77 7.59
N ILE A 227 8.81 15.98 7.84
CA ILE A 227 8.32 16.83 8.93
C ILE A 227 6.84 17.18 8.71
N ALA A 228 6.47 17.59 7.49
CA ALA A 228 5.09 17.88 7.14
C ALA A 228 4.17 16.67 7.37
N LEU A 229 4.58 15.46 6.98
CA LEU A 229 3.82 14.23 7.23
C LEU A 229 3.63 13.94 8.72
N LEU A 230 4.67 14.11 9.53
CA LEU A 230 4.58 13.91 10.98
C LEU A 230 3.67 14.96 11.63
N LEU A 231 3.86 16.24 11.30
CA LEU A 231 3.04 17.33 11.83
C LEU A 231 1.57 17.17 11.43
N GLU A 232 1.30 16.94 10.14
CA GLU A 232 -0.06 16.72 9.64
C GLU A 232 -0.76 15.58 10.38
N GLY A 233 -0.10 14.42 10.49
CA GLY A 233 -0.71 13.27 11.15
C GLY A 233 -0.91 13.46 12.66
N ILE A 234 0.02 14.14 13.34
CA ILE A 234 -0.11 14.45 14.77
C ILE A 234 -1.23 15.47 15.01
N ILE A 235 -1.32 16.52 14.18
CA ILE A 235 -2.39 17.53 14.26
C ILE A 235 -3.75 16.86 14.08
N LEU A 236 -3.94 16.10 13.00
CA LEU A 236 -5.22 15.44 12.73
C LEU A 236 -5.63 14.47 13.86
N TYR A 237 -4.66 13.80 14.48
CA TYR A 237 -4.88 12.93 15.62
C TYR A 237 -5.28 13.69 16.89
N GLN A 238 -4.51 14.72 17.27
CA GLN A 238 -4.75 15.49 18.50
C GLN A 238 -6.06 16.26 18.47
N PHE A 239 -6.49 16.74 17.29
CA PHE A 239 -7.76 17.43 17.13
C PHE A 239 -8.94 16.48 16.85
N HIS A 240 -8.74 15.15 16.92
CA HIS A 240 -9.78 14.16 16.67
C HIS A 240 -10.54 14.34 15.35
N ILE A 241 -9.82 14.79 14.31
CA ILE A 241 -10.39 15.05 12.98
C ILE A 241 -10.53 13.73 12.20
N VAL A 242 -9.64 12.78 12.47
CA VAL A 242 -9.65 11.47 11.82
C VAL A 242 -10.92 10.72 12.19
N ARG A 243 -11.55 10.12 11.19
CA ARG A 243 -12.75 9.30 11.37
C ARG A 243 -12.48 8.15 12.36
N SER A 244 -13.19 8.13 13.48
CA SER A 244 -12.85 7.29 14.65
C SER A 244 -13.10 5.80 14.48
N ASP A 245 -14.06 5.40 13.65
CA ASP A 245 -14.40 3.99 13.33
C ASP A 245 -13.46 3.39 12.26
N ILE A 246 -12.66 4.21 11.60
CA ILE A 246 -11.76 3.80 10.53
C ILE A 246 -10.31 3.94 10.98
N HIS A 247 -9.63 2.82 11.13
CA HIS A 247 -8.19 2.80 11.43
C HIS A 247 -7.31 3.03 10.19
N ASN A 248 -7.89 3.43 9.06
CA ASN A 248 -7.18 3.81 7.86
C ASN A 248 -6.86 5.30 7.91
N THR A 249 -5.66 5.66 7.46
CA THR A 249 -5.22 7.06 7.44
C THR A 249 -4.55 7.38 6.11
N MET A 250 -4.96 8.51 5.54
CA MET A 250 -4.43 9.15 4.34
C MET A 250 -3.92 10.56 4.68
N TYR A 251 -2.87 11.05 4.03
CA TYR A 251 -2.29 12.36 4.31
C TYR A 251 -1.86 13.06 3.04
N ILE A 252 -2.14 14.36 2.93
CA ILE A 252 -1.68 15.22 1.83
C ILE A 252 -0.16 15.10 1.68
N SER A 253 0.58 15.16 2.79
CA SER A 253 2.04 15.11 2.81
C SER A 253 2.63 13.75 2.41
N LEU A 254 1.83 12.68 2.33
CA LEU A 254 2.31 11.41 1.75
C LEU A 254 2.70 11.56 0.29
N ILE A 255 2.05 12.44 -0.48
CA ILE A 255 2.36 12.65 -1.90
C ILE A 255 3.78 13.22 -2.09
N PRO A 256 4.12 14.40 -1.54
CA PRO A 256 5.47 14.95 -1.67
C PRO A 256 6.51 14.06 -0.98
N PHE A 257 6.19 13.44 0.17
CA PHE A 257 7.12 12.52 0.84
C PHE A 257 7.47 11.33 -0.05
N THR A 258 6.45 10.67 -0.61
CA THR A 258 6.66 9.49 -1.47
C THR A 258 7.41 9.88 -2.74
N TYR A 259 7.14 11.06 -3.32
CA TYR A 259 7.89 11.58 -4.46
C TYR A 259 9.39 11.78 -4.14
N SER A 260 9.70 12.47 -3.04
CA SER A 260 11.08 12.75 -2.61
C SER A 260 11.83 11.47 -2.24
N LEU A 261 11.18 10.57 -1.50
CA LEU A 261 11.72 9.26 -1.14
C LEU A 261 12.02 8.43 -2.40
N PHE A 262 11.09 8.35 -3.33
CA PHE A 262 11.29 7.54 -4.53
C PHE A 262 12.36 8.16 -5.44
N THR A 263 12.43 9.49 -5.52
CA THR A 263 13.50 10.22 -6.21
C THR A 263 14.87 9.95 -5.59
N LEU A 264 14.97 9.90 -4.24
CA LEU A 264 16.17 9.44 -3.55
C LEU A 264 16.55 8.02 -3.97
N LEU A 265 15.60 7.08 -4.03
CA LEU A 265 15.88 5.67 -4.32
C LEU A 265 16.40 5.46 -5.75
N VAL A 266 15.91 6.23 -6.71
CA VAL A 266 16.31 6.12 -8.13
C VAL A 266 17.47 7.03 -8.53
N SER A 267 17.96 7.89 -7.64
CA SER A 267 19.06 8.84 -7.93
C SER A 267 20.42 8.18 -8.16
N LYS A 268 20.60 6.93 -7.71
CA LYS A 268 21.82 6.15 -7.90
C LYS A 268 21.47 4.75 -8.34
N GLU A 269 22.20 4.26 -9.34
CA GLU A 269 22.06 2.89 -9.83
C GLU A 269 22.57 1.89 -8.80
N LYS A 270 21.88 0.76 -8.70
CA LYS A 270 22.28 -0.39 -7.88
C LYS A 270 21.78 -1.65 -8.56
N PRO A 271 22.56 -2.74 -8.59
CA PRO A 271 22.10 -4.01 -9.16
C PRO A 271 20.80 -4.49 -8.53
N ARG A 272 19.88 -5.01 -9.35
CA ARG A 272 18.60 -5.54 -8.87
C ARG A 272 18.83 -6.71 -7.91
N ASN A 273 17.93 -6.83 -6.94
CA ASN A 273 17.95 -7.96 -6.02
C ASN A 273 16.59 -8.67 -6.01
N ILE A 274 16.50 -9.73 -6.80
CA ILE A 274 15.27 -10.52 -6.97
C ILE A 274 14.89 -11.21 -5.65
N VAL A 275 15.87 -11.65 -4.85
CA VAL A 275 15.61 -12.28 -3.55
C VAL A 275 14.89 -11.29 -2.64
N TRP A 276 15.39 -10.05 -2.52
CA TRP A 276 14.76 -9.03 -1.68
C TRP A 276 13.35 -8.66 -2.16
N ARG A 277 13.15 -8.60 -3.47
CA ARG A 277 11.81 -8.43 -4.05
C ARG A 277 10.86 -9.55 -3.62
N ASN A 278 11.26 -10.81 -3.78
CA ASN A 278 10.41 -11.95 -3.42
C ASN A 278 10.19 -12.03 -1.91
N THR A 279 11.22 -11.79 -1.11
CA THR A 279 11.12 -11.72 0.36
C THR A 279 10.07 -10.69 0.78
N SER A 280 10.08 -9.47 0.23
CA SER A 280 9.08 -8.46 0.60
C SER A 280 7.64 -8.86 0.27
N LEU A 281 7.44 -9.55 -0.87
CA LEU A 281 6.12 -10.07 -1.26
C LEU A 281 5.67 -11.18 -0.29
N TYR A 282 6.56 -12.11 0.04
CA TYR A 282 6.25 -13.19 0.97
C TYR A 282 6.02 -12.66 2.39
N MET A 283 6.74 -11.63 2.83
CA MET A 283 6.46 -10.96 4.11
C MET A 283 5.05 -10.37 4.11
N TYR A 284 4.67 -9.68 3.04
CA TYR A 284 3.32 -9.15 2.89
C TYR A 284 2.26 -10.27 2.91
N ILE A 285 2.50 -11.41 2.27
CA ILE A 285 1.54 -12.53 2.25
C ILE A 285 1.49 -13.26 3.59
N LEU A 286 2.60 -13.42 4.31
CA LEU A 286 2.69 -14.33 5.47
C LEU A 286 2.53 -13.63 6.83
N HIS A 287 2.78 -12.33 6.94
CA HIS A 287 2.73 -11.63 8.24
C HIS A 287 1.42 -11.82 9.02
N PRO A 288 0.21 -11.84 8.41
CA PRO A 288 -1.03 -12.07 9.15
C PRO A 288 -1.10 -13.46 9.77
N MET A 289 -0.66 -14.50 9.05
CA MET A 289 -0.58 -15.86 9.59
C MET A 289 0.37 -15.93 10.78
N ILE A 290 1.51 -15.23 10.70
CA ILE A 290 2.49 -15.20 11.78
C ILE A 290 1.95 -14.43 12.99
N ILE A 291 1.23 -13.32 12.78
CA ILE A 291 0.52 -12.60 13.86
C ILE A 291 -0.44 -13.55 14.58
N ILE A 292 -1.31 -14.25 13.83
CA ILE A 292 -2.29 -15.18 14.41
C ILE A 292 -1.62 -16.32 15.16
N ALA A 293 -0.55 -16.89 14.59
CA ALA A 293 0.20 -17.97 15.23
C ALA A 293 0.83 -17.50 16.54
N MET A 294 1.50 -16.34 16.53
CA MET A 294 2.16 -15.80 17.71
C MET A 294 1.18 -15.41 18.83
N GLN A 295 -0.01 -14.91 18.49
CA GLN A 295 -1.06 -14.60 19.48
C GLN A 295 -1.55 -15.84 20.25
N LYS A 296 -1.36 -17.05 19.70
CA LYS A 296 -1.75 -18.32 20.35
C LYS A 296 -0.66 -18.91 21.24
N VAL A 297 0.56 -18.35 21.22
CA VAL A 297 1.67 -18.89 22.01
C VAL A 297 1.67 -18.23 23.40
N PRO A 298 1.51 -18.99 24.50
CA PRO A 298 1.49 -18.45 25.85
C PRO A 298 2.93 -18.23 26.35
N LEU A 299 3.64 -17.28 25.73
CA LEU A 299 4.96 -16.84 26.21
C LEU A 299 4.77 -15.53 26.98
N GLY A 300 5.11 -15.49 28.26
CA GLY A 300 5.02 -14.26 29.07
C GLY A 300 5.78 -13.07 28.47
N ILE A 301 6.85 -13.35 27.71
CA ILE A 301 7.65 -12.35 26.98
C ILE A 301 6.84 -11.69 25.83
N LEU A 302 5.87 -12.38 25.25
CA LEU A 302 4.98 -11.84 24.22
C LEU A 302 3.94 -10.86 24.78
N GLY A 303 3.88 -10.68 26.11
CA GLY A 303 3.09 -9.62 26.73
C GLY A 303 3.62 -8.21 26.45
N ASN A 304 4.90 -8.07 26.09
CA ASN A 304 5.46 -6.79 25.67
C ASN A 304 5.27 -6.60 24.15
N THR A 305 4.55 -5.54 23.75
CA THR A 305 4.19 -5.31 22.34
C THR A 305 5.39 -5.05 21.45
N ILE A 306 6.46 -4.41 21.96
CA ILE A 306 7.67 -4.17 21.19
C ILE A 306 8.40 -5.48 20.92
N VAL A 307 8.55 -6.31 21.96
CA VAL A 307 9.22 -7.61 21.83
C VAL A 307 8.44 -8.50 20.86
N PHE A 308 7.12 -8.52 20.96
CA PHE A 308 6.25 -9.20 20.00
C PHE A 308 6.50 -8.71 18.57
N TYR A 309 6.51 -7.40 18.34
CA TYR A 309 6.74 -6.82 17.02
C TYR A 309 8.12 -7.17 16.45
N ILE A 310 9.17 -7.14 17.27
CA ILE A 310 10.54 -7.52 16.85
C ILE A 310 10.57 -9.00 16.43
N ILE A 311 10.02 -9.89 17.26
CA ILE A 311 9.95 -11.33 16.94
C ILE A 311 9.14 -11.55 15.66
N LEU A 312 8.00 -10.87 15.53
CA LEU A 312 7.15 -10.93 14.34
C LEU A 312 7.91 -10.50 13.08
N CYS A 313 8.70 -9.43 13.16
CA CYS A 313 9.54 -8.97 12.06
C CYS A 313 10.62 -9.99 11.69
N VAL A 314 11.31 -10.53 12.69
CA VAL A 314 12.39 -11.52 12.49
C VAL A 314 11.83 -12.81 11.87
N LEU A 315 10.73 -13.34 12.39
CA LEU A 315 10.09 -14.54 11.85
C LEU A 315 9.55 -14.30 10.43
N SER A 316 8.84 -13.19 10.22
CA SER A 316 8.31 -12.82 8.90
C SER A 316 9.43 -12.68 7.88
N PHE A 317 10.51 -12.00 8.23
CA PHE A 317 11.68 -11.87 7.37
C PHE A 317 12.38 -13.21 7.14
N GLY A 318 12.69 -13.97 8.19
CA GLY A 318 13.43 -15.23 8.11
C GLY A 318 12.74 -16.28 7.24
N ILE A 319 11.45 -16.51 7.48
CA ILE A 319 10.64 -17.46 6.69
C ILE A 319 10.56 -17.00 5.23
N SER A 320 10.22 -15.72 5.01
CA SER A 320 10.09 -15.15 3.66
C SER A 320 11.41 -15.14 2.89
N TYR A 321 12.52 -14.92 3.58
CA TYR A 321 13.86 -14.94 3.00
C TYR A 321 14.29 -16.36 2.62
N GLY A 322 14.02 -17.33 3.49
CA GLY A 322 14.22 -18.76 3.19
C GLY A 322 13.44 -19.17 1.94
N LEU A 323 12.13 -18.90 1.90
CA LEU A 323 11.27 -19.19 0.74
C LEU A 323 11.76 -18.51 -0.54
N ALA A 324 12.19 -17.25 -0.45
CA ALA A 324 12.71 -16.49 -1.59
C ALA A 324 13.99 -17.10 -2.21
N ARG A 325 14.74 -17.94 -1.47
CA ARG A 325 15.91 -18.65 -1.98
C ARG A 325 15.60 -20.02 -2.57
N ILE A 326 14.42 -20.57 -2.33
CA ILE A 326 14.03 -21.88 -2.88
C ILE A 326 13.59 -21.69 -4.33
N GLN A 327 14.45 -22.09 -5.28
CA GLN A 327 14.20 -21.90 -6.73
C GLN A 327 12.91 -22.58 -7.19
N LYS A 328 12.67 -23.85 -6.81
CA LYS A 328 11.47 -24.61 -7.16
C LYS A 328 10.18 -23.92 -6.68
N PHE A 329 10.22 -23.36 -5.47
CA PHE A 329 9.09 -22.61 -4.91
C PHE A 329 8.79 -21.35 -5.74
N ASN A 330 9.82 -20.57 -6.05
CA ASN A 330 9.66 -19.38 -6.89
C ASN A 330 9.16 -19.72 -8.30
N GLN A 331 9.60 -20.83 -8.89
CA GLN A 331 9.11 -21.32 -10.18
C GLN A 331 7.62 -21.69 -10.12
N LEU A 332 7.20 -22.40 -9.06
CA LEU A 332 5.80 -22.74 -8.83
C LEU A 332 4.92 -21.48 -8.69
N ILE A 333 5.33 -20.53 -7.85
CA ILE A 333 4.61 -19.26 -7.66
C ILE A 333 4.52 -18.50 -8.99
N ASN A 334 5.61 -18.43 -9.75
CA ASN A 334 5.59 -17.79 -11.07
C ASN A 334 4.62 -18.50 -12.03
N LYS A 335 4.58 -19.84 -12.06
CA LYS A 335 3.65 -20.60 -12.92
C LYS A 335 2.18 -20.33 -12.56
N ILE A 336 1.86 -20.23 -11.28
CA ILE A 336 0.50 -19.92 -10.82
C ILE A 336 0.13 -18.48 -11.20
N THR A 337 1.07 -17.54 -11.08
CA THR A 337 0.80 -16.10 -11.13
C THR A 337 1.13 -15.41 -12.46
N SER A 338 1.75 -16.11 -13.42
CA SER A 338 2.13 -15.59 -14.75
C SER A 338 0.96 -15.30 -15.67
#